data_AF-A0A1T4MXA8-F1
#
_entry.id   AF-A0A1T4MXA8-F1
#
_cell.length_a   1.000
_cell.length_b   1.000
_cell.length_c   1.000
_cell.angle_alpha   90.00
_cell.angle_beta   90.00
_cell.angle_gamma   90.00
#
_symmetry.space_group_name_H-M   'P 1'
#
loop_
_entity.id
_entity.type
_entity.pdbx_description
1 polymer ?
#
loop_
_entity_poly.entity_id
_entity_poly.type
_entity_poly.pdbx_seq_one_letter_code
_entity_poly.pdbx_strand_id
1 'polypeptide(L)'
;MTNDKPVSTVAERQAKARRRGMTIAIVSAAFSLGMLGAAFASVPLYRVFCQVTGYGGTTQRAEGAPVAVSDKQVTVRFDSNSSPGVPWTFQPLQRSVRVKLGEARQIAYRVKNHSDHRVTAQATFNVTPESAGAYFNKIACFCFTEQTLEPGEERDMPVVFFIDPAIADTEEMASLPPITLSYTFFPIEEEARPVAEAPAGGKEGGKGQL
;
A
#
# COMPACT_ATOMS: atom_id res chain seq x y z
N MET A 1 -54.30 -67.55 22.81
CA MET A 1 -52.92 -67.73 23.30
C MET A 1 -51.97 -67.73 22.12
N THR A 2 -50.78 -67.17 22.33
CA THR A 2 -49.58 -67.18 21.48
C THR A 2 -49.72 -66.62 20.06
N ASN A 3 -49.48 -65.31 19.94
CA ASN A 3 -48.86 -64.76 18.72
C ASN A 3 -47.56 -64.07 19.12
N ASP A 4 -46.52 -64.91 19.17
CA ASP A 4 -45.11 -64.57 19.03
C ASP A 4 -44.95 -63.63 17.82
N LYS A 5 -44.83 -62.32 18.08
CA LYS A 5 -44.28 -61.39 17.09
C LYS A 5 -42.88 -61.00 17.53
N PRO A 6 -41.90 -61.15 16.64
CA PRO A 6 -40.53 -61.34 17.01
C PRO A 6 -40.02 -60.08 17.66
N VAL A 7 -39.32 -60.30 18.77
CA VAL A 7 -38.26 -59.43 19.28
C VAL A 7 -37.28 -59.22 18.12
N SER A 8 -37.62 -58.32 17.17
CA SER A 8 -36.65 -57.69 16.29
C SER A 8 -35.77 -56.93 17.25
N THR A 9 -34.71 -57.61 17.64
CA THR A 9 -33.99 -57.36 18.88
C THR A 9 -33.64 -55.88 18.91
N VAL A 10 -33.90 -55.23 20.05
CA VAL A 10 -33.49 -53.86 20.28
C VAL A 10 -32.00 -53.70 19.89
N ALA A 11 -31.21 -54.76 20.08
CA ALA A 11 -29.85 -54.94 19.57
C ALA A 11 -29.69 -54.82 18.03
N GLU A 12 -30.52 -55.46 17.19
CA GLU A 12 -30.48 -55.30 15.73
C GLU A 12 -30.90 -53.88 15.29
N ARG A 13 -31.91 -53.29 15.93
CA ARG A 13 -32.32 -51.90 15.65
C ARG A 13 -31.23 -50.91 16.08
N GLN A 14 -30.60 -51.13 17.23
CA GLN A 14 -29.46 -50.35 17.72
C GLN A 14 -28.21 -50.56 16.87
N ALA A 15 -27.93 -51.78 16.39
CA ALA A 15 -26.81 -52.07 15.49
C ALA A 15 -27.01 -51.43 14.10
N LYS A 16 -28.23 -51.46 13.56
CA LYS A 16 -28.58 -50.81 12.30
C LYS A 16 -28.58 -49.28 12.42
N ALA A 17 -29.04 -48.74 13.55
CA ALA A 17 -28.97 -47.31 13.86
C ALA A 17 -27.52 -46.84 14.08
N ARG A 18 -26.68 -47.63 14.78
CA ARG A 18 -25.25 -47.35 14.98
C ARG A 18 -24.47 -47.43 13.67
N ARG A 19 -24.73 -48.43 12.81
CA ARG A 19 -24.13 -48.51 11.47
C ARG A 19 -24.56 -47.32 10.60
N ARG A 20 -25.85 -46.96 10.58
CA ARG A 20 -26.35 -45.77 9.86
C ARG A 20 -25.74 -44.48 10.39
N GLY A 21 -25.67 -44.31 11.71
CA GLY A 21 -25.03 -43.16 12.35
C GLY A 21 -23.55 -43.07 12.02
N MET A 22 -22.84 -44.20 11.99
CA MET A 22 -21.43 -44.24 11.58
C MET A 22 -21.25 -43.95 10.08
N THR A 23 -22.13 -44.46 9.22
CA THR A 23 -22.12 -44.11 7.78
C THR A 23 -22.39 -42.62 7.58
N ILE A 24 -23.36 -42.04 8.28
CA ILE A 24 -23.66 -40.60 8.21
C ILE A 24 -22.47 -39.77 8.74
N ALA A 25 -21.83 -40.19 9.84
CA ALA A 25 -20.65 -39.54 10.38
C ALA A 25 -19.46 -39.58 9.39
N ILE A 26 -19.23 -40.73 8.75
CA ILE A 26 -18.15 -40.87 7.74
C ILE A 26 -18.45 -40.00 6.51
N VAL A 27 -19.69 -40.01 6.01
CA VAL A 27 -20.09 -39.22 4.83
C VAL A 27 -20.00 -37.72 5.13
N SER A 28 -20.47 -37.27 6.29
CA SER A 28 -20.40 -35.86 6.69
C SER A 28 -18.94 -35.40 6.93
N ALA A 29 -18.11 -36.24 7.53
CA ALA A 29 -16.68 -35.96 7.69
C ALA A 29 -15.97 -35.88 6.33
N ALA A 30 -16.22 -36.83 5.43
CA ALA A 30 -15.66 -36.83 4.08
C ALA A 30 -16.09 -35.60 3.27
N PHE A 31 -17.37 -35.21 3.36
CA PHE A 31 -17.87 -34.00 2.72
C PHE A 31 -17.20 -32.73 3.27
N SER A 32 -17.06 -32.62 4.58
CA SER A 32 -16.43 -31.47 5.24
C SER A 32 -14.95 -31.35 4.88
N LEU A 33 -14.22 -32.47 4.88
CA LEU A 33 -12.82 -32.52 4.46
C LEU A 33 -12.67 -32.21 2.96
N GLY A 34 -13.60 -32.65 2.12
CA GLY A 34 -13.65 -32.33 0.70
C GLY A 34 -13.85 -30.83 0.46
N MET A 35 -14.78 -30.19 1.15
CA MET A 35 -14.99 -28.74 1.06
C MET A 35 -13.77 -27.96 1.54
N LEU A 36 -13.13 -28.42 2.62
CA LEU A 36 -11.91 -27.77 3.13
C LEU A 36 -10.76 -27.90 2.13
N GLY A 37 -10.57 -29.08 1.53
CA GLY A 37 -9.60 -29.31 0.46
C GLY A 37 -9.86 -28.41 -0.75
N ALA A 38 -11.11 -28.26 -1.18
CA ALA A 38 -11.49 -27.38 -2.28
C ALA A 38 -11.23 -25.90 -1.97
N ALA A 39 -11.49 -25.45 -0.74
CA ALA A 39 -11.20 -24.09 -0.31
C ALA A 39 -9.68 -23.78 -0.33
N PHE A 40 -8.85 -24.71 0.14
CA PHE A 40 -7.40 -24.57 0.08
C PHE A 40 -6.83 -24.68 -1.34
N ALA A 41 -7.43 -25.50 -2.21
CA ALA A 41 -7.01 -25.66 -3.61
C ALA A 41 -7.47 -24.51 -4.53
N SER A 42 -8.54 -23.79 -4.17
CA SER A 42 -9.05 -22.63 -4.90
C SER A 42 -7.98 -21.54 -5.06
N VAL A 43 -7.23 -21.23 -3.99
CA VAL A 43 -6.22 -20.17 -4.00
C VAL A 43 -5.09 -20.42 -5.02
N PRO A 44 -4.39 -21.57 -5.02
CA PRO A 44 -3.35 -21.83 -6.02
C PRO A 44 -3.91 -21.98 -7.44
N LEU A 45 -5.11 -22.56 -7.61
CA LEU A 45 -5.75 -22.67 -8.93
C LEU A 45 -6.08 -21.28 -9.51
N TYR A 46 -6.62 -20.39 -8.67
CA TYR A 46 -6.88 -19.00 -9.03
C TYR A 46 -5.58 -18.26 -9.37
N ARG A 47 -4.49 -18.49 -8.63
CA ARG A 47 -3.17 -17.92 -8.95
C ARG A 47 -2.67 -18.37 -10.32
N VAL A 48 -2.77 -19.66 -10.65
CA VAL A 48 -2.36 -20.19 -11.97
C VAL A 48 -3.24 -19.61 -13.07
N PHE A 49 -4.56 -19.56 -12.85
CA PHE A 49 -5.49 -18.93 -13.80
C PHE A 49 -5.15 -17.46 -14.04
N CYS A 50 -4.95 -16.68 -12.97
CA CYS A 50 -4.53 -15.28 -13.04
C CYS A 50 -3.18 -15.12 -13.77
N GLN A 51 -2.22 -16.02 -13.53
CA GLN A 51 -0.91 -15.97 -14.16
C GLN A 51 -0.94 -16.30 -15.67
N VAL A 52 -1.81 -17.22 -16.09
CA VAL A 52 -1.96 -17.62 -17.50
C VAL A 52 -2.81 -16.63 -18.31
N THR A 53 -3.85 -16.07 -17.68
CA THR A 53 -4.82 -15.19 -18.36
C THR A 53 -4.56 -13.70 -18.17
N GLY A 54 -3.73 -13.31 -17.20
CA GLY A 54 -3.51 -11.91 -16.83
C GLY A 54 -4.68 -11.27 -16.08
N TYR A 55 -5.68 -12.06 -15.66
CA TYR A 55 -6.89 -11.58 -15.00
C TYR A 55 -6.58 -10.90 -13.66
N GLY A 56 -6.92 -9.61 -13.53
CA GLY A 56 -6.66 -8.80 -12.33
C GLY A 56 -5.27 -8.14 -12.28
N GLY A 57 -4.53 -8.06 -13.40
CA GLY A 57 -3.26 -7.32 -13.47
C GLY A 57 -2.09 -8.00 -12.76
N THR A 58 -2.15 -9.32 -12.59
CA THR A 58 -1.08 -10.11 -11.95
C THR A 58 0.14 -10.17 -12.87
N THR A 59 1.07 -9.25 -12.63
CA THR A 59 2.36 -9.17 -13.32
C THR A 59 3.17 -10.44 -13.09
N GLN A 60 3.72 -11.04 -14.16
CA GLN A 60 4.87 -11.94 -14.00
C GLN A 60 5.90 -11.22 -13.14
N ARG A 61 6.40 -11.86 -12.09
CA ARG A 61 7.47 -11.29 -11.28
C ARG A 61 8.69 -11.15 -12.20
N ALA A 62 8.88 -9.96 -12.78
CA ALA A 62 10.10 -9.62 -13.46
C ALA A 62 11.16 -9.45 -12.38
N GLU A 63 11.86 -10.54 -12.06
CA GLU A 63 13.16 -10.47 -11.40
C GLU A 63 14.13 -9.79 -12.37
N GLY A 64 14.18 -8.45 -12.34
CA GLY A 64 15.27 -7.67 -12.93
C GLY A 64 14.86 -6.59 -13.92
N ALA A 65 15.27 -5.37 -13.58
CA ALA A 65 15.49 -4.21 -14.47
C ALA A 65 14.26 -3.65 -15.22
N PRO A 66 14.32 -2.38 -15.67
CA PRO A 66 13.16 -1.65 -16.17
C PRO A 66 12.55 -2.33 -17.40
N VAL A 67 11.22 -2.28 -17.46
CA VAL A 67 10.44 -2.47 -18.69
C VAL A 67 11.16 -1.78 -19.84
N ALA A 68 11.33 -2.47 -20.97
CA ALA A 68 12.13 -2.03 -22.12
C ALA A 68 11.99 -0.51 -22.34
N VAL A 69 13.11 0.21 -22.19
CA VAL A 69 13.12 1.66 -22.35
C VAL A 69 12.73 1.97 -23.79
N SER A 70 11.62 2.68 -23.96
CA SER A 70 11.16 3.11 -25.27
C SER A 70 11.92 4.36 -25.69
N ASP A 71 12.16 4.54 -26.99
CA ASP A 71 12.67 5.82 -27.50
C ASP A 71 11.63 6.94 -27.48
N LYS A 72 10.36 6.60 -27.23
CA LYS A 72 9.30 7.57 -26.98
C LYS A 72 9.61 8.37 -25.71
N GLN A 73 9.47 9.68 -25.81
CA GLN A 73 9.70 10.60 -24.70
C GLN A 73 8.41 11.33 -24.35
N VAL A 74 8.24 11.61 -23.07
CA VAL A 74 7.15 12.42 -22.55
C VAL A 74 7.72 13.56 -21.72
N THR A 75 7.04 14.70 -21.78
CA THR A 75 7.39 15.86 -20.95
C THR A 75 6.67 15.74 -19.63
N VAL A 76 7.42 15.74 -18.53
CA VAL A 76 6.87 15.80 -17.17
C VAL A 76 7.07 17.20 -16.63
N ARG A 77 5.99 17.82 -16.18
CA ARG A 77 5.96 19.12 -15.50
C ARG A 77 5.80 18.88 -14.01
N PHE A 78 6.47 19.69 -13.21
CA PHE A 78 6.42 19.60 -11.77
C PHE A 78 5.77 20.86 -11.23
N ASP A 79 4.71 20.65 -10.46
CA ASP A 79 4.01 21.70 -9.72
C ASP A 79 4.14 21.44 -8.22
N SER A 80 4.13 22.53 -7.46
CA SER A 80 4.39 22.56 -6.02
C SER A 80 3.53 23.63 -5.38
N ASN A 81 2.72 23.20 -4.42
CA ASN A 81 1.81 24.05 -3.68
C ASN A 81 1.98 23.80 -2.18
N SER A 82 1.66 24.80 -1.37
CA SER A 82 1.60 24.69 0.09
C SER A 82 0.25 25.26 0.52
N SER A 83 -0.49 24.50 1.34
CA SER A 83 -1.79 24.95 1.81
C SER A 83 -1.64 26.10 2.82
N PRO A 84 -2.70 26.90 3.01
CA PRO A 84 -2.79 27.79 4.17
C PRO A 84 -2.53 26.98 5.45
N GLY A 85 -1.63 27.46 6.31
CA GLY A 85 -1.19 26.76 7.54
C GLY A 85 0.17 26.07 7.45
N VAL A 86 0.77 25.95 6.25
CA VAL A 86 2.16 25.50 6.08
C VAL A 86 3.01 26.67 5.58
N PRO A 87 3.73 27.40 6.46
CA PRO A 87 4.54 28.56 6.10
C PRO A 87 5.87 28.15 5.44
N TRP A 88 5.81 27.24 4.46
CA TRP A 88 6.96 26.74 3.75
C TRP A 88 7.02 27.27 2.34
N THR A 89 8.23 27.51 1.85
CA THR A 89 8.47 27.62 0.40
C THR A 89 8.82 26.23 -0.10
N PHE A 90 7.98 25.67 -0.95
CA PHE A 90 8.20 24.38 -1.60
C PHE A 90 8.21 24.55 -3.11
N GLN A 91 9.33 24.25 -3.76
CA GLN A 91 9.53 24.48 -5.19
C GLN A 91 10.37 23.39 -5.85
N PRO A 92 10.05 22.96 -7.08
CA PRO A 92 10.89 22.04 -7.83
C PRO A 92 12.16 22.75 -8.30
N LEU A 93 13.32 22.07 -8.22
CA LEU A 93 14.54 22.58 -8.82
C LEU A 93 14.47 22.59 -10.35
N GLN A 94 13.68 21.70 -10.94
CA GLN A 94 13.39 21.65 -12.37
C GLN A 94 11.88 21.72 -12.60
N ARG A 95 11.40 22.73 -13.34
CA ARG A 95 9.95 22.87 -13.62
C ARG A 95 9.42 21.86 -14.63
N SER A 96 10.28 21.36 -15.51
CA SER A 96 9.93 20.34 -16.49
C SER A 96 11.14 19.54 -16.93
N VAL A 97 10.95 18.26 -17.21
CA VAL A 97 11.97 17.37 -17.77
C VAL A 97 11.36 16.53 -18.90
N ARG A 98 12.17 16.19 -19.90
CA ARG A 98 11.82 15.14 -20.86
C ARG A 98 12.47 13.84 -20.42
N VAL A 99 11.69 12.77 -20.38
CA VAL A 99 12.12 11.44 -19.95
C VAL A 99 11.66 10.41 -20.97
N LYS A 100 12.49 9.38 -21.20
CA LYS A 100 12.06 8.22 -21.97
C LYS A 100 11.12 7.35 -21.15
N LEU A 101 10.17 6.72 -21.81
CA LEU A 101 9.31 5.75 -21.12
C LEU A 101 10.15 4.55 -20.66
N GLY A 102 9.96 4.10 -19.43
CA GLY A 102 10.74 3.06 -18.75
C GLY A 102 12.04 3.56 -18.12
N GLU A 103 12.47 4.80 -18.39
CA GLU A 103 13.66 5.38 -17.78
C GLU A 103 13.37 5.93 -16.38
N ALA A 104 14.13 5.49 -15.38
CA ALA A 104 14.07 6.06 -14.04
C ALA A 104 14.76 7.43 -14.02
N ARG A 105 14.03 8.44 -13.56
CA ARG A 105 14.52 9.81 -13.42
C ARG A 105 14.42 10.27 -11.97
N GLN A 106 15.50 10.90 -11.51
CA GLN A 106 15.53 11.60 -10.23
C GLN A 106 15.44 13.11 -10.45
N ILE A 107 14.57 13.75 -9.68
CA ILE A 107 14.47 15.21 -9.55
C ILE A 107 14.49 15.56 -8.07
N ALA A 108 14.68 16.84 -7.73
CA ALA A 108 14.66 17.28 -6.34
C ALA A 108 13.77 18.51 -6.19
N TYR A 109 13.09 18.57 -5.05
CA TYR A 109 12.36 19.73 -4.60
C TYR A 109 13.09 20.38 -3.44
N ARG A 110 13.11 21.70 -3.42
CA ARG A 110 13.60 22.47 -2.30
C ARG A 110 12.45 22.85 -1.40
N VAL A 111 12.59 22.57 -0.11
CA VAL A 111 11.65 23.02 0.92
C VAL A 111 12.38 23.88 1.94
N LYS A 112 11.74 24.98 2.35
CA LYS A 112 12.24 25.87 3.39
C LYS A 112 11.13 26.27 4.34
N ASN A 113 11.37 26.14 5.64
CA ASN A 113 10.45 26.65 6.65
C ASN A 113 10.74 28.13 6.94
N HIS A 114 9.73 28.98 6.79
CA HIS A 114 9.83 30.41 7.06
C HIS A 114 9.25 30.84 8.42
N SER A 115 8.69 29.91 9.19
CA SER A 115 8.23 30.21 10.55
C SER A 115 9.38 30.24 11.55
N ASP A 116 9.06 30.80 12.72
CA ASP A 116 9.87 30.84 13.94
C ASP A 116 9.65 29.62 14.85
N HIS A 117 8.76 28.71 14.47
CA HIS A 117 8.44 27.47 15.18
C HIS A 117 8.53 26.26 14.25
N ARG A 118 8.71 25.09 14.85
CA ARG A 118 8.66 23.79 14.16
C ARG A 118 7.28 23.60 13.54
N VAL A 119 7.25 23.15 12.29
CA VAL A 119 6.02 22.81 11.57
C VAL A 119 6.12 21.36 11.11
N THR A 120 5.03 20.63 11.25
CA THR A 120 4.89 19.28 10.68
C THR A 120 3.81 19.31 9.60
N ALA A 121 4.12 18.77 8.44
CA ALA A 121 3.21 18.73 7.29
C ALA A 121 3.39 17.43 6.49
N GLN A 122 2.34 17.05 5.79
CA GLN A 122 2.34 15.90 4.88
C GLN A 122 1.94 16.36 3.48
N ALA A 123 2.58 15.76 2.48
CA ALA A 123 2.32 16.09 1.08
C ALA A 123 1.35 15.09 0.44
N THR A 124 0.31 15.60 -0.21
CA THR A 124 -0.52 14.84 -1.14
C THR A 124 -0.07 15.12 -2.57
N PHE A 125 -0.32 14.19 -3.50
CA PHE A 125 0.01 14.38 -4.91
C PHE A 125 -1.13 14.02 -5.85
N ASN A 126 -1.09 14.63 -7.02
CA ASN A 126 -1.91 14.26 -8.16
C ASN A 126 -1.07 14.19 -9.44
N VAL A 127 -1.57 13.44 -10.42
CA VAL A 127 -1.00 13.33 -11.76
C VAL A 127 -2.08 13.72 -12.76
N THR A 128 -1.74 14.59 -13.70
CA THR A 128 -2.64 15.06 -14.77
C THR A 128 -1.99 14.85 -16.14
N PRO A 129 -2.69 14.33 -17.15
CA PRO A 129 -4.07 13.83 -17.12
C PRO A 129 -4.22 12.57 -16.24
N GLU A 130 -5.43 12.33 -15.73
CA GLU A 130 -5.70 11.21 -14.80
C GLU A 130 -5.35 9.85 -15.41
N SER A 131 -5.57 9.69 -16.72
CA SER A 131 -5.19 8.50 -17.48
C SER A 131 -3.70 8.17 -17.45
N ALA A 132 -2.84 9.17 -17.20
CA ALA A 132 -1.41 8.97 -17.01
C ALA A 132 -1.06 8.44 -15.61
N GLY A 133 -1.93 8.65 -14.62
CA GLY A 133 -1.67 8.32 -13.22
C GLY A 133 -1.41 6.82 -12.99
N ALA A 134 -2.11 5.94 -13.71
CA ALA A 134 -1.94 4.48 -13.60
C ALA A 134 -0.56 3.99 -14.06
N TYR A 135 0.13 4.76 -14.90
CA TYR A 135 1.44 4.41 -15.47
C TYR A 135 2.59 5.18 -14.82
N PHE A 136 2.27 6.18 -13.99
CA PHE A 136 3.25 6.99 -13.30
C PHE A 136 3.67 6.31 -11.99
N ASN A 137 4.82 5.65 -12.01
CA ASN A 137 5.32 4.89 -10.88
C ASN A 137 6.36 5.69 -10.10
N LYS A 138 6.00 6.11 -8.88
CA LYS A 138 6.92 6.79 -7.97
C LYS A 138 7.65 5.77 -7.09
N ILE A 139 8.94 5.55 -7.35
CA ILE A 139 9.77 4.54 -6.67
C ILE A 139 10.19 4.98 -5.26
N ALA A 140 10.43 6.28 -5.04
CA ALA A 140 10.90 6.78 -3.74
C ALA A 140 10.05 7.96 -3.27
N CYS A 141 9.38 7.79 -2.12
CA CYS A 141 8.38 8.74 -1.65
C CYS A 141 8.63 9.16 -0.20
N PHE A 142 9.20 10.36 -0.03
CA PHE A 142 9.07 11.15 1.21
C PHE A 142 7.63 11.62 1.48
N CYS A 143 6.70 11.45 0.53
CA CYS A 143 5.37 12.03 0.61
C CYS A 143 4.36 11.19 1.39
N PHE A 144 4.74 10.01 1.88
CA PHE A 144 3.90 9.25 2.80
C PHE A 144 4.33 9.39 4.25
N THR A 145 5.41 10.12 4.52
CA THR A 145 5.88 10.38 5.88
C THR A 145 5.72 11.84 6.22
N GLU A 146 5.28 12.08 7.44
CA GLU A 146 5.24 13.41 8.04
C GLU A 146 6.62 14.03 7.92
N GLN A 147 6.69 15.23 7.37
CA GLN A 147 7.90 16.01 7.32
C GLN A 147 7.80 17.05 8.42
N THR A 148 8.82 17.10 9.26
CA THR A 148 8.97 18.12 10.28
C THR A 148 10.17 18.96 9.91
N LEU A 149 9.99 20.27 9.82
CA LEU A 149 11.07 21.22 9.59
C LEU A 149 11.20 22.17 10.79
N GLU A 150 12.43 22.36 11.24
CA GLU A 150 12.78 23.35 12.25
C GLU A 150 12.67 24.78 11.69
N PRO A 151 12.62 25.82 12.56
CA PRO A 151 12.59 27.22 12.12
C PRO A 151 13.77 27.54 11.20
N GLY A 152 13.48 28.09 10.01
CA GLY A 152 14.51 28.45 9.03
C GLY A 152 15.20 27.28 8.32
N GLU A 153 14.86 26.03 8.63
CA GLU A 153 15.47 24.85 8.02
C GLU A 153 15.16 24.80 6.51
N GLU A 154 16.17 24.42 5.73
CA GLU A 154 16.08 24.24 4.29
C GLU A 154 16.64 22.88 3.91
N ARG A 155 15.88 22.09 3.13
CA ARG A 155 16.27 20.75 2.72
C ARG A 155 15.88 20.46 1.29
N ASP A 156 16.73 19.74 0.57
CA ASP A 156 16.41 19.19 -0.74
C ASP A 156 15.82 17.77 -0.59
N MET A 157 14.63 17.56 -1.17
CA MET A 157 13.88 16.31 -1.12
C MET A 157 13.90 15.64 -2.50
N PRO A 158 14.68 14.57 -2.70
CA PRO A 158 14.73 13.87 -3.97
C PRO A 158 13.48 13.03 -4.20
N VAL A 159 13.03 12.99 -5.45
CA VAL A 159 11.92 12.18 -5.95
C VAL A 159 12.44 11.37 -7.14
N VAL A 160 12.29 10.05 -7.05
CA VAL A 160 12.60 9.12 -8.15
C VAL A 160 11.31 8.57 -8.71
N PHE A 161 11.14 8.69 -10.03
CA PHE A 161 9.97 8.21 -10.74
C PHE A 161 10.37 7.60 -12.09
N PHE A 162 9.48 6.78 -12.65
CA PHE A 162 9.52 6.36 -14.04
C PHE A 162 8.09 6.28 -14.58
N ILE A 163 7.96 6.27 -15.89
CA ILE A 163 6.68 6.15 -16.57
C ILE A 163 6.67 4.83 -17.32
N ASP A 164 5.68 3.98 -17.06
CA ASP A 164 5.58 2.68 -17.72
C ASP A 164 5.38 2.87 -19.25
N PRO A 165 6.19 2.22 -20.10
CA PRO A 165 6.02 2.21 -21.55
C PRO A 165 4.61 1.87 -22.06
N ALA A 166 3.85 1.07 -21.30
CA ALA A 166 2.48 0.70 -21.65
C ALA A 166 1.53 1.91 -21.78
N ILE A 167 1.88 3.07 -21.24
CA ILE A 167 1.12 4.32 -21.41
C ILE A 167 0.94 4.65 -22.90
N ALA A 168 1.94 4.35 -23.72
CA ALA A 168 1.94 4.70 -25.14
C ALA A 168 1.05 3.80 -26.01
N ASP A 169 0.55 2.69 -25.45
CA ASP A 169 -0.34 1.74 -26.12
C ASP A 169 -1.83 2.08 -25.87
N THR A 170 -2.11 3.01 -24.95
CA THR A 170 -3.47 3.49 -24.70
C THR A 170 -3.89 4.56 -25.70
N GLU A 171 -5.14 4.54 -26.13
CA GLU A 171 -5.68 5.49 -27.11
C GLU A 171 -5.61 6.95 -26.58
N GLU A 172 -5.86 7.14 -25.28
CA GLU A 172 -5.85 8.45 -24.63
C GLU A 172 -4.45 9.08 -24.50
N MET A 173 -3.41 8.25 -24.37
CA MET A 173 -2.02 8.71 -24.20
C MET A 173 -1.12 8.39 -25.40
N ALA A 174 -1.70 7.95 -26.54
CA ALA A 174 -0.96 7.66 -27.77
C ALA A 174 -0.16 8.87 -28.30
N SER A 175 -0.68 10.09 -28.06
CA SER A 175 -0.03 11.36 -28.43
C SER A 175 1.01 11.85 -27.39
N LEU A 176 1.14 11.17 -26.25
CA LEU A 176 2.03 11.50 -25.14
C LEU A 176 1.96 12.98 -24.72
N PRO A 177 0.78 13.48 -24.31
CA PRO A 177 0.66 14.85 -23.83
C PRO A 177 1.55 15.08 -22.59
N PRO A 178 1.91 16.34 -22.28
CA PRO A 178 2.68 16.65 -21.08
C PRO A 178 1.95 16.18 -19.82
N ILE A 179 2.65 15.43 -18.98
CA ILE A 179 2.15 14.94 -17.70
C ILE A 179 2.57 15.94 -16.63
N THR A 180 1.65 16.35 -15.76
CA THR A 180 1.94 17.24 -14.63
C THR A 180 1.82 16.47 -13.33
N LEU A 181 2.91 16.45 -12.56
CA LEU A 181 2.95 15.94 -11.20
C LEU A 181 2.86 17.13 -10.24
N SER A 182 1.73 17.24 -9.54
CA SER A 182 1.49 18.34 -8.59
C SER A 182 1.57 17.80 -7.17
N TYR A 183 2.38 18.45 -6.34
CA TYR A 183 2.48 18.18 -4.91
C TYR A 183 1.87 19.33 -4.11
N THR A 184 1.09 19.01 -3.07
CA THR A 184 0.56 19.99 -2.13
C THR A 184 0.82 19.56 -0.70
N PHE A 185 1.48 20.40 0.09
CA PHE A 185 1.66 20.17 1.53
C PHE A 185 0.46 20.67 2.33
N PHE A 186 0.04 19.87 3.31
CA PHE A 186 -1.01 20.18 4.28
C PHE A 186 -0.45 20.06 5.70
N PRO A 187 -0.88 20.93 6.64
CA PRO A 187 -0.39 20.88 8.00
C PRO A 187 -0.91 19.61 8.68
N ILE A 188 -0.07 19.00 9.52
CA ILE A 188 -0.52 18.00 10.48
C ILE A 188 -0.49 18.70 11.82
N GLU A 189 -1.65 18.83 12.45
CA GLU A 189 -1.71 19.29 13.83
C GLU A 189 -0.95 18.27 14.69
N GLU A 190 0.20 18.67 15.26
CA GLU A 190 0.75 17.91 16.38
C GLU A 190 -0.28 18.03 17.50
N GLU A 191 -1.07 16.97 17.75
CA GLU A 191 -1.75 16.82 19.02
C GLU A 191 -0.69 17.06 20.10
N ALA A 192 -0.90 18.13 20.86
CA ALA A 192 0.07 18.62 21.84
C ALA A 192 0.60 17.45 22.67
N ARG A 193 1.86 17.09 22.45
CA ARG A 193 2.56 16.14 23.33
C ARG A 193 2.37 16.67 24.75
N PRO A 194 1.71 15.93 25.67
CA PRO A 194 1.50 16.44 27.01
C PRO A 194 2.87 16.68 27.63
N VAL A 195 3.08 17.91 28.08
CA VAL A 195 4.34 18.49 28.62
C VAL A 195 4.73 17.85 29.97
N ALA A 196 4.32 16.61 30.23
CA ALA A 196 4.43 15.91 31.49
C ALA A 196 5.72 15.09 31.64
N GLU A 197 6.76 15.38 30.86
CA GLU A 197 8.12 14.93 31.15
C GLU A 197 8.97 16.14 31.51
N ALA A 198 8.73 16.65 32.73
CA ALA A 198 9.63 17.57 33.39
C ALA A 198 10.97 16.86 33.69
N PRO A 199 12.10 17.57 33.64
CA PRO A 199 13.41 16.95 33.88
C PRO A 199 13.46 16.47 35.34
N ALA A 200 13.88 15.22 35.53
CA ALA A 200 14.17 14.66 36.84
C ALA A 200 15.34 15.42 37.48
N GLY A 201 15.02 16.50 38.20
CA GLY A 201 15.94 17.18 39.11
C GLY A 201 16.28 16.24 40.25
N GLY A 202 17.51 15.72 40.22
CA GLY A 202 18.07 14.88 41.27
C GLY A 202 18.09 15.61 42.61
N LYS A 203 17.64 14.92 43.66
CA LYS A 203 18.04 15.21 45.04
C LYS A 203 18.99 14.12 45.50
N GLU A 204 20.26 14.49 45.58
CA GLU A 204 21.26 13.80 46.40
C GLU A 204 20.73 13.65 47.84
N GLY A 205 20.76 12.41 48.32
CA GLY A 205 20.56 12.11 49.73
C GLY A 205 21.82 12.36 50.55
N GLY A 206 21.63 12.65 51.84
CA GLY A 206 22.56 12.26 52.89
C GLY A 206 23.39 13.37 53.53
N LYS A 207 22.88 13.95 54.61
CA LYS A 207 23.71 14.37 55.75
C LYS A 207 23.02 13.94 57.06
N GLY A 208 23.71 13.10 57.83
CA GLY A 208 23.33 12.74 59.20
C GLY A 208 23.72 13.81 60.22
N GLN A 209 23.69 13.39 61.50
CA GLN A 209 24.12 14.10 62.73
C GLN A 209 22.98 14.98 63.30
N LEU A 210 22.45 14.82 64.52
CA LEU A 210 22.86 14.18 65.79
C LEU A 210 21.64 13.60 66.51
#